data_AF-M2SB47-F1
#
_entry.id   AF-M2SB47-F1
#
_cell.length_a   1.000
_cell.length_b   1.000
_cell.length_c   1.000
_cell.angle_alpha   90.00
_cell.angle_beta   90.00
_cell.angle_gamma   90.00
#
_symmetry.space_group_name_H-M   'P 1'
#
loop_
_entity.id
_entity.type
_entity.pdbx_description
1 polymer ?
#
loop_
_entity_poly.entity_id
_entity_poly.type
_entity_poly.pdbx_seq_one_letter_code
_entity_poly.pdbx_strand_id
1 'polypeptide(L)' 'MERHHPVPKSRRGRDTVPVHPICHRTIHAIFTNAELARTFYTPAALAAHPDVSRFLRWIAKKPPDFYASTHKRR' A
#
# COMPACT_ATOMS: atom_id res chain seq x y z
N MET A 1 5.43 -12.66 2.76
CA MET A 1 4.20 -11.97 2.30
C MET A 1 3.37 -11.58 3.50
N GLU A 2 2.62 -10.48 3.41
CA GLU A 2 1.81 -9.92 4.49
C GLU A 2 0.37 -9.74 4.03
N ARG A 3 -0.61 -9.85 4.93
CA ARG A 3 -2.03 -9.67 4.59
C ARG A 3 -2.41 -8.22 4.74
N HIS A 4 -2.74 -7.57 3.62
CA HIS A 4 -3.21 -6.18 3.62
C HIS A 4 -4.72 -6.14 3.42
N HIS A 5 -5.39 -5.23 4.13
CA HIS A 5 -6.81 -4.94 3.94
C HIS A 5 -6.92 -3.77 2.94
N PRO A 6 -7.31 -4.01 1.67
CA PRO A 6 -7.44 -2.92 0.69
C PRO A 6 -8.50 -1.91 1.12
N VAL A 7 -9.57 -2.42 1.74
CA VAL A 7 -10.58 -1.62 2.43
C VAL A 7 -10.29 -1.69 3.92
N PRO A 8 -10.06 -0.58 4.62
CA PRO A 8 -9.83 -0.60 6.06
C PRO A 8 -10.98 -1.27 6.82
N LYS A 9 -10.67 -1.94 7.94
CA LYS A 9 -11.68 -2.58 8.82
C LYS A 9 -12.77 -1.60 9.26
N SER A 10 -12.42 -0.33 9.47
CA SER A 10 -13.35 0.75 9.81
C SER A 10 -14.43 1.00 8.75
N ARG A 11 -14.18 0.62 7.50
CA ARG A 11 -15.14 0.66 6.38
C ARG A 11 -15.76 -0.72 6.09
N ARG A 12 -15.77 -1.61 7.09
CA ARG A 12 -16.25 -3.00 6.97
C ARG A 12 -15.49 -3.85 5.95
N GLY A 13 -14.25 -3.48 5.62
CA GLY A 13 -13.38 -4.30 4.79
C GLY A 13 -13.06 -5.63 5.48
N ARG A 14 -13.42 -6.74 4.85
CA ARG A 14 -13.16 -8.11 5.33
C ARG A 14 -12.12 -8.83 4.47
N ASP A 15 -12.00 -8.40 3.22
CA ASP A 15 -11.08 -8.98 2.28
C ASP A 15 -9.66 -8.55 2.57
N THR A 16 -8.77 -9.52 2.44
CA THR A 16 -7.36 -9.38 2.74
C THR A 16 -6.58 -10.03 1.64
N VAL A 17 -5.78 -9.23 0.96
CA VAL A 17 -4.98 -9.68 -0.18
C VAL A 17 -3.54 -9.88 0.27
N PRO A 18 -2.85 -10.91 -0.24
CA PRO A 18 -1.43 -11.06 -0.01
C PRO A 18 -0.70 -9.91 -0.71
N VAL A 19 0.13 -9.18 0.02
CA VAL A 19 1.03 -8.17 -0.51
C VAL A 19 2.45 -8.45 -0.04
N HIS A 20 3.44 -7.98 -0.81
CA HIS A 20 4.81 -7.99 -0.33
C HIS A 20 4.95 -7.04 0.88
N PRO A 21 5.78 -7.36 1.89
CA PRO A 21 5.97 -6.50 3.07
C PRO A 21 6.38 -5.08 2.71
N ILE A 22 7.21 -4.91 1.67
CA ILE A 22 7.60 -3.57 1.18
C ILE A 22 6.42 -2.78 0.61
N CYS A 23 5.50 -3.44 -0.10
CA CYS A 23 4.28 -2.80 -0.61
C CYS A 23 3.40 -2.35 0.56
N HIS A 24 3.21 -3.22 1.56
CA HIS A 24 2.42 -2.90 2.74
C HIS A 24 2.98 -1.70 3.50
N ARG A 25 4.28 -1.73 3.81
CA ARG A 25 4.97 -0.63 4.50
C ARG A 25 4.91 0.67 3.72
N THR A 26 5.04 0.61 2.39
CA THR A 26 4.99 1.81 1.55
C THR A 26 3.62 2.47 1.57
N ILE A 27 2.53 1.70 1.54
CA ILE A 27 1.16 2.23 1.67
C ILE A 27 1.02 2.99 2.99
N HIS A 28 1.50 2.42 4.09
CA HIS A 28 1.46 3.07 5.43
C HIS A 28 2.52 4.15 5.65
N ALA A 29 3.50 4.27 4.76
CA ALA A 29 4.47 5.36 4.76
C ALA A 29 3.94 6.59 4.01
N ILE A 30 3.10 6.38 2.99
CA ILE A 30 2.49 7.44 2.17
C ILE A 30 1.19 7.95 2.80
N PHE A 31 0.35 7.04 3.33
CA PHE A 31 -0.98 7.40 3.83
C PHE A 31 -1.17 7.13 5.31
N THR A 32 -1.97 7.98 5.94
CA THR A 32 -2.56 7.72 7.25
C THR A 32 -3.75 6.77 7.12
N ASN A 33 -4.13 6.11 8.23
CA ASN A 33 -5.34 5.27 8.26
C ASN A 33 -6.62 6.06 7.93
N ALA A 34 -6.66 7.35 8.26
CA ALA A 34 -7.82 8.20 7.95
C ALA A 34 -7.94 8.46 6.44
N GLU A 35 -6.83 8.71 5.74
CA GLU A 35 -6.80 8.91 4.29
C GLU A 35 -7.15 7.62 3.54
N LEU A 36 -6.60 6.48 3.98
CA LEU A 36 -6.97 5.16 3.46
C LEU A 36 -8.46 4.91 3.62
N ALA A 37 -9.05 5.28 4.76
CA ALA A 37 -10.47 5.06 5.01
C ALA A 37 -11.40 6.03 4.27
N ARG A 38 -10.93 7.22 3.85
CA ARG A 38 -11.77 8.25 3.23
C ARG A 38 -11.63 8.32 1.72
N THR A 39 -10.40 8.29 1.24
CA THR A 39 -10.06 8.64 -0.15
C THR A 39 -9.40 7.47 -0.87
N PHE A 40 -8.54 6.71 -0.19
CA PHE A 40 -7.69 5.70 -0.81
C PHE A 40 -8.06 4.26 -0.39
N TYR A 41 -9.35 3.94 -0.31
CA TYR A 41 -9.86 2.62 0.10
C TYR A 41 -9.98 1.63 -1.07
N THR A 42 -9.54 1.99 -2.27
CA THR A 42 -9.56 1.12 -3.46
C THR A 42 -8.18 1.07 -4.12
N PRO A 43 -7.82 -0.05 -4.78
CA PRO A 43 -6.57 -0.15 -5.53
C PRO A 43 -6.40 0.93 -6.60
N ALA A 44 -7.50 1.31 -7.28
CA ALA A 44 -7.48 2.37 -8.29
C ALA A 44 -7.14 3.74 -7.67
N ALA A 45 -7.75 4.07 -6.52
CA ALA A 45 -7.46 5.31 -5.81
C ALA A 45 -6.01 5.34 -5.31
N LEU A 46 -5.50 4.22 -4.78
CA LEU A 46 -4.10 4.09 -4.38
C LEU A 46 -3.16 4.32 -5.57
N ALA A 47 -3.39 3.63 -6.70
CA ALA A 47 -2.55 3.72 -7.88
C ALA A 47 -2.57 5.10 -8.56
N ALA A 48 -3.64 5.87 -8.38
CA ALA A 48 -3.75 7.24 -8.88
C ALA A 48 -2.86 8.24 -8.13
N HIS A 49 -2.41 7.94 -6.90
CA HIS A 49 -1.52 8.83 -6.16
C HIS A 49 -0.12 8.84 -6.79
N PRO A 50 0.48 10.02 -7.09
CA PRO A 50 1.77 10.09 -7.79
C PRO A 50 2.90 9.32 -7.12
N ASP A 51 3.00 9.36 -5.79
CA ASP A 51 4.04 8.63 -5.04
C ASP A 51 3.87 7.11 -5.13
N VAL A 52 2.62 6.64 -5.06
CA VAL A 52 2.30 5.21 -5.21
C VAL A 52 2.58 4.77 -6.64
N SER A 53 2.16 5.56 -7.63
CA SER A 53 2.40 5.29 -9.05
C SER A 53 3.90 5.18 -9.36
N ARG A 54 4.72 6.08 -8.79
CA ARG A 54 6.20 6.02 -8.91
C ARG A 54 6.75 4.77 -8.23
N PHE A 55 6.28 4.44 -7.03
CA PHE A 55 6.68 3.21 -6.34
C PHE A 55 6.32 1.96 -7.14
N LEU A 56 5.10 1.86 -7.67
CA LEU A 56 4.63 0.73 -8.49
C LEU A 56 5.51 0.52 -9.71
N ARG A 57 5.87 1.59 -10.43
CA ARG A 57 6.82 1.51 -11.58
C ARG A 57 8.20 1.02 -11.19
N TRP A 58 8.66 1.33 -9.98
CA TRP A 58 9.98 0.92 -9.49
C TRP A 58 9.99 -0.52 -8.98
N ILE A 59 8.99 -0.91 -8.18
CA ILE A 59 8.88 -2.24 -7.57
C ILE A 59 8.54 -3.31 -8.61
N ALA A 60 7.80 -2.98 -9.66
CA ALA A 60 7.51 -3.90 -10.76
C ALA A 60 8.77 -4.41 -11.49
N LYS A 61 9.92 -3.73 -11.32
CA LYS A 61 11.21 -4.12 -11.89
C LYS A 61 12.08 -4.93 -10.91
N LYS A 62 11.51 -5.42 -9.81
CA LYS A 62 12.23 -6.11 -8.74
C LYS A 62 11.74 -7.56 -8.64
N PRO A 63 12.59 -8.50 -8.19
CA PRO A 63 12.16 -9.87 -7.99
C PRO A 63 11.14 -9.97 -6.83
N PRO A 64 10.31 -11.04 -6.79
CA PRO A 64 9.25 -11.18 -5.77
C PRO A 64 9.75 -11.24 -4.32
N ASP A 65 10.98 -11.67 -4.11
CA ASP A 65 11.67 -11.77 -2.81
C ASP A 65 12.43 -10.50 -2.43
N PHE A 66 12.34 -9.45 -3.25
CA PHE A 66 13.05 -8.20 -3.04
C PHE A 66 12.71 -7.53 -1.71
N TYR A 67 13.75 -7.12 -0.99
CA TYR A 67 13.65 -6.44 0.29
C TYR A 67 14.38 -5.09 0.26
N ALA A 68 13.72 -4.05 0.75
CA ALA A 68 14.34 -2.75 1.02
C ALA A 68 13.68 -2.08 2.24
N SER A 69 14.45 -1.26 2.95
CA SER A 69 13.94 -0.46 4.07
C SER A 69 12.94 0.59 3.57
N THR A 70 11.76 0.64 4.19
CA THR A 70 10.77 1.69 3.95
C THR A 70 10.87 2.71 5.08
N HIS A 71 11.35 3.91 4.79
CA HIS A 71 11.35 5.01 5.75
C HIS A 71 10.00 5.72 5.70
N LYS A 72 9.36 5.89 6.87
CA LYS A 72 8.17 6.72 7.01
C LYS A 72 8.59 8.18 6.90
N ARG A 73 7.91 9.00 6.08
CA ARG A 73 8.07 10.45 6.15
C ARG A 73 7.67 10.89 7.56
N ARG A 74 8.59 11.57 8.26
CA ARG A 74 8.29 12.27 9.52
C ARG A 74 7.41 13.48 9.25
#